data_AF-A0AB36YRV1-F1
#
_entry.id   AF-A0AB36YRV1-F1
#
_cell.length_a   1.000
_cell.length_b   1.000
_cell.length_c   1.000
_cell.angle_alpha   90.00
_cell.angle_beta   90.00
_cell.angle_gamma   90.00
#
_symmetry.space_group_name_H-M   'P 1'
#
loop_
_entity.id
_entity.type
_entity.pdbx_description
1 polymer ?
#
loop_
_entity_poly.entity_id
_entity_poly.type
_entity_poly.pdbx_seq_one_letter_code
_entity_poly.pdbx_strand_id
1 'polypeptide(L)'
;MPRGSTSYGRSNVEPPSGWLAELNDQPALLTDPDGRAAVLVELAFSAHRRSDVDADQLADMLEFTEAAKLWALLETEDFSLPAR
;
A
#
# COMPACT_ATOMS: atom_id res chain seq x y z
N MET A 1 -26.35 -26.73 21.94
CA MET A 1 -25.75 -25.39 22.05
C MET A 1 -24.47 -25.38 21.24
N PRO A 2 -24.29 -24.52 20.23
CA PRO A 2 -22.98 -24.35 19.60
C PRO A 2 -22.26 -23.14 20.20
N ARG A 3 -21.05 -23.37 20.74
CA ARG A 3 -20.04 -22.33 20.97
C ARG A 3 -18.91 -22.53 19.97
N GLY A 4 -18.37 -21.41 19.48
CA GLY A 4 -17.08 -21.32 18.78
C GLY A 4 -17.17 -21.84 17.34
N SER A 5 -16.76 -21.10 16.31
CA SER A 5 -15.78 -20.03 16.26
C SER A 5 -16.19 -19.09 15.15
N THR A 6 -16.19 -17.79 15.43
CA THR A 6 -16.17 -16.75 14.40
C THR A 6 -14.89 -16.98 13.61
N SER A 7 -14.97 -17.74 12.52
CA SER A 7 -13.93 -17.80 11.51
C SER A 7 -13.76 -16.39 11.00
N TYR A 8 -12.62 -15.80 11.32
CA TYR A 8 -12.08 -14.54 10.79
C TYR A 8 -12.65 -14.22 9.41
N GLY A 9 -13.60 -13.29 9.37
CA GLY A 9 -14.16 -12.76 8.14
C GLY A 9 -13.17 -11.82 7.48
N ARG A 10 -11.96 -12.29 7.12
CA ARG A 10 -11.22 -11.66 6.02
C ARG A 10 -12.05 -11.95 4.78
N SER A 11 -13.02 -11.08 4.52
CA SER A 11 -13.64 -10.98 3.21
C SER A 11 -12.46 -10.73 2.27
N ASN A 12 -12.18 -11.71 1.41
CA ASN A 12 -11.03 -11.75 0.52
C ASN A 12 -11.24 -10.72 -0.62
N VAL A 13 -11.45 -9.46 -0.24
CA VAL A 13 -11.65 -8.33 -1.14
C VAL A 13 -10.25 -7.85 -1.49
N GLU A 14 -9.85 -8.09 -2.72
CA GLU A 14 -8.59 -7.58 -3.25
C GLU A 14 -8.57 -6.04 -3.14
N PRO A 15 -7.41 -5.43 -2.86
CA PRO A 15 -7.31 -3.98 -2.78
C PRO A 15 -7.82 -3.33 -4.07
N PRO A 16 -8.33 -2.08 -3.99
CA PRO A 16 -8.82 -1.37 -5.17
C PRO A 16 -7.80 -1.39 -6.31
N SER A 17 -8.23 -1.76 -7.52
CA SER A 17 -7.34 -1.92 -8.67
C SER A 17 -6.54 -0.67 -9.01
N GLY A 18 -7.11 0.52 -8.79
CA GLY A 18 -6.40 1.79 -8.95
C GLY A 18 -5.25 1.97 -7.95
N TRP A 19 -5.42 1.51 -6.70
CA TRP A 19 -4.35 1.55 -5.70
C TRP A 19 -3.25 0.53 -6.03
N LEU A 20 -3.62 -0.68 -6.47
CA LEU A 20 -2.65 -1.68 -6.92
C LEU A 20 -1.87 -1.22 -8.16
N ALA A 21 -2.51 -0.53 -9.10
CA ALA A 21 -1.83 -0.01 -10.29
C ALA A 21 -0.71 0.97 -9.92
N GLU A 22 -0.99 1.91 -9.01
CA GLU A 22 0.02 2.86 -8.51
C GLU A 22 1.12 2.16 -7.71
N LEU A 23 0.77 1.17 -6.87
CA LEU A 23 1.77 0.42 -6.08
C LEU A 23 2.73 -0.38 -6.98
N ASN A 24 2.21 -0.90 -8.10
CA ASN A 24 3.00 -1.67 -9.05
C ASN A 24 3.76 -0.79 -10.07
N ASP A 25 3.54 0.53 -10.09
CA ASP A 25 4.29 1.47 -10.94
C ASP A 25 5.65 1.82 -10.31
N GLN A 26 6.53 0.82 -10.31
CA GLN A 26 7.90 0.95 -9.79
C GLN A 26 8.69 2.10 -10.43
N PRO A 27 8.66 2.33 -11.77
CA PRO A 27 9.36 3.46 -12.38
C PRO A 27 8.89 4.80 -11.81
N ALA A 28 7.59 4.96 -11.56
CA ALA A 28 7.08 6.20 -11.00
C ALA A 28 7.42 6.36 -9.51
N LEU A 29 7.40 5.26 -8.74
CA LEU A 29 7.86 5.26 -7.33
C LEU A 29 9.33 5.65 -7.21
N LEU A 30 10.20 5.15 -8.10
CA LEU A 30 11.62 5.54 -8.13
C LEU A 30 11.83 7.01 -8.54
N THR A 31 10.93 7.56 -9.37
CA THR A 31 11.04 8.96 -9.84
C THR A 31 10.59 9.97 -8.78
N ASP A 32 9.52 9.66 -8.05
CA ASP A 32 8.95 10.52 -7.00
C ASP A 32 8.36 9.68 -5.85
N PRO A 33 9.21 9.14 -4.96
CA PRO A 33 8.77 8.26 -3.87
C PRO A 33 7.74 8.93 -2.95
N ASP A 34 7.98 10.18 -2.56
CA ASP A 34 7.11 10.92 -1.65
C ASP A 34 5.77 11.29 -2.30
N GLY A 35 5.79 11.79 -3.53
CA GLY A 35 4.56 12.14 -4.24
C GLY A 35 3.69 10.92 -4.55
N ARG A 36 4.30 9.79 -4.92
CA ARG A 36 3.57 8.54 -5.16
C ARG A 36 3.06 7.92 -3.86
N ALA A 37 3.79 8.00 -2.76
CA ALA A 37 3.29 7.57 -1.45
C ALA A 37 2.05 8.38 -1.03
N ALA A 38 2.05 9.70 -1.25
CA ALA A 38 0.89 10.53 -0.95
C ALA A 38 -0.36 10.11 -1.77
N VAL A 39 -0.20 9.79 -3.06
CA VAL A 39 -1.28 9.29 -3.90
C VAL A 39 -1.83 7.96 -3.38
N LEU A 40 -0.95 7.01 -3.01
CA LEU A 40 -1.34 5.72 -2.45
C LEU A 40 -2.12 5.87 -1.13
N VAL A 41 -1.68 6.76 -0.23
CA VAL A 41 -2.39 7.09 1.01
C VAL A 41 -3.79 7.65 0.73
N GLU A 42 -3.90 8.62 -0.18
CA GLU A 42 -5.19 9.23 -0.55
C GLU A 42 -6.15 8.22 -1.16
N LEU A 43 -5.65 7.31 -1.99
CA LEU A 43 -6.45 6.23 -2.58
C LEU A 43 -6.94 5.25 -1.50
N ALA A 44 -6.08 4.88 -0.54
CA ALA A 44 -6.44 3.99 0.56
C ALA A 44 -7.54 4.61 1.45
N PHE A 45 -7.36 5.86 1.89
CA PHE A 45 -8.38 6.57 2.68
C PHE A 45 -9.67 6.80 1.89
N SER A 46 -9.59 7.09 0.60
CA SER A 46 -10.76 7.26 -0.24
C SER A 46 -11.56 5.96 -0.39
N ALA A 47 -10.88 4.81 -0.51
CA ALA A 47 -11.51 3.49 -0.52
C ALA A 47 -12.18 3.17 0.81
N HIS A 48 -11.50 3.42 1.94
CA HIS A 48 -12.08 3.21 3.27
C HIS A 48 -13.31 4.10 3.51
N ARG A 49 -13.25 5.37 3.09
CA ARG A 49 -14.38 6.31 3.19
C ARG A 49 -15.60 5.87 2.36
N ARG A 50 -15.39 5.15 1.25
CA ARG A 50 -16.47 4.53 0.46
C ARG A 50 -16.93 3.19 1.03
N SER A 51 -16.30 2.71 2.11
CA SER A 51 -16.49 1.36 2.67
C SER A 51 -16.11 0.24 1.69
N ASP A 52 -15.22 0.51 0.73
CA ASP A 52 -14.68 -0.50 -0.19
C ASP A 52 -13.68 -1.44 0.52
N VAL A 53 -13.03 -0.93 1.57
CA VAL A 53 -12.07 -1.65 2.42
C VAL A 53 -12.38 -1.35 3.89
N ASP A 54 -12.21 -2.35 4.75
CA ASP A 54 -12.35 -2.18 6.20
C ASP A 54 -11.09 -1.53 6.83
N ALA A 55 -11.12 -1.36 8.15
CA ALA A 55 -10.02 -0.71 8.88
C ALA A 55 -8.73 -1.56 8.90
N ASP A 56 -8.85 -2.88 8.90
CA ASP A 56 -7.69 -3.79 8.89
C ASP A 56 -7.03 -3.76 7.49
N GLN A 57 -7.84 -3.80 6.43
CA GLN A 57 -7.38 -3.65 5.05
C GLN A 57 -6.78 -2.26 4.79
N LEU A 58 -7.34 -1.20 5.39
CA LEU A 58 -6.73 0.13 5.32
C LEU A 58 -5.34 0.13 5.97
N ALA A 59 -5.19 -0.49 7.14
CA ALA A 59 -3.90 -0.59 7.81
C ALA A 59 -2.87 -1.32 6.94
N ASP A 60 -3.25 -2.46 6.35
CA ASP A 60 -2.40 -3.21 5.41
C ASP A 60 -1.99 -2.34 4.21
N MET A 61 -2.93 -1.61 3.59
CA MET A 61 -2.63 -0.71 2.46
C MET A 61 -1.66 0.40 2.84
N LEU A 62 -1.78 0.98 4.04
CA LEU A 62 -0.86 2.02 4.51
C LEU A 62 0.54 1.44 4.80
N GLU A 63 0.63 0.23 5.34
CA GLU A 63 1.89 -0.48 5.55
C GLU A 63 2.61 -0.75 4.22
N PHE A 64 1.90 -1.26 3.21
CA PHE A 64 2.47 -1.48 1.88
C PHE A 64 2.91 -0.18 1.21
N THR A 65 2.16 0.90 1.41
CA THR A 65 2.52 2.23 0.88
C THR A 65 3.85 2.71 1.46
N GLU A 66 4.03 2.57 2.77
CA GLU A 66 5.28 2.95 3.43
C GLU A 66 6.43 2.05 3.01
N ALA A 67 6.20 0.73 2.91
CA ALA A 67 7.21 -0.21 2.42
C ALA A 67 7.67 0.12 0.99
N ALA A 68 6.74 0.48 0.10
CA ALA A 68 7.06 0.88 -1.27
C ALA A 68 7.89 2.17 -1.32
N LYS A 69 7.54 3.17 -0.50
CA LYS A 69 8.33 4.40 -0.36
C LYS A 69 9.74 4.12 0.14
N LEU A 70 9.88 3.34 1.21
CA LEU A 70 11.18 3.00 1.79
C LEU A 70 12.04 2.23 0.79
N TRP A 71 11.47 1.28 0.05
CA TRP A 71 12.17 0.59 -1.03
C TRP A 71 12.66 1.58 -2.10
N ALA A 72 11.79 2.46 -2.60
CA ALA A 72 12.16 3.41 -3.65
C ALA A 72 13.24 4.41 -3.21
N LEU A 73 13.20 4.87 -1.95
CA LEU A 73 14.25 5.68 -1.36
C LEU A 73 15.57 4.92 -1.28
N LEU A 74 15.58 3.68 -0.79
CA LEU A 74 16.78 2.86 -0.71
C LEU A 74 17.42 2.63 -2.09
N GLU A 75 16.63 2.34 -3.12
CA GLU A 75 17.13 2.17 -4.49
C GLU A 75 17.70 3.48 -5.07
N THR A 76 17.06 4.61 -4.76
CA THR A 76 17.55 5.93 -5.20
C THR A 76 18.84 6.32 -4.47
N GLU A 77 18.95 5.99 -3.19
CA GLU A 77 20.14 6.20 -2.36
C GLU A 77 21.31 5.31 -2.81
N ASP A 78 21.07 4.04 -3.16
CA ASP A 78 22.09 3.11 -3.66
C ASP A 78 22.67 3.57 -5.01
N PHE A 79 21.83 4.14 -5.87
CA PHE A 79 22.28 4.74 -7.14
C PHE A 79 23.13 6.02 -6.96
N SER A 80 23.11 6.64 -5.77
CA SER A 80 23.87 7.86 -5.46
C SER A 80 25.23 7.60 -4.81
N LEU A 81 25.56 6.35 -4.46
CA LEU A 81 26.90 6.00 -3.97
C LEU A 81 27.85 5.81 -5.17
N PRO A 82 29.04 6.46 -5.19
CA PRO A 82 30.04 6.12 -6.20
C PRO A 82 30.46 4.67 -5.99
N ALA A 83 30.47 3.88 -7.08
CA ALA A 83 30.94 2.50 -7.09
C ALA A 83 32.26 2.38 -6.32
N ARG A 84 32.26 1.58 -5.26
CA ARG A 84 33.41 1.36 -4.38
C ARG A 84 34.44 0.44 -5.01
#